data_AF-G9XA47-F1
#
_entry.id   AF-G9XA47-F1
#
_cell.length_a   1.000
_cell.length_b   1.000
_cell.length_c   1.000
_cell.angle_alpha   90.00
_cell.angle_beta   90.00
_cell.angle_gamma   90.00
#
_symmetry.space_group_name_H-M   'P 1'
#
loop_
_entity.id
_entity.type
_entity.pdbx_description
1 polymer ?
#
loop_
_entity_poly.entity_id
_entity_poly.type
_entity_poly.pdbx_seq_one_letter_code
_entity_poly.pdbx_strand_id
1 'polypeptide(L)'
;MSTYKINVVGLWVAEVEKDTDTELTFKKVEKIAEMQEIQVSPKIAEGHLYGDGRKVHATNKKTSYEISVDMTTLPQKFKSYIEGTVINTGVESGTSKDQPRAFAVGFKVEKTENKSQCIWFPYCKAKPIEETTKQSEENLNYSTDKLTITVLEHKAVKRFYTKIDEDNSDVTSEMVENFFTKVQTTDTIEKGV
;
A
#
# COMPACT_ATOMS: atom_id res chain seq x y z
N MET A 1 13.49 -18.28 -17.83
CA MET A 1 13.13 -17.08 -18.62
C MET A 1 12.81 -15.97 -17.64
N SER A 2 13.22 -14.74 -17.91
CA SER A 2 12.83 -13.59 -17.07
C SER A 2 11.45 -13.13 -17.49
N THR A 3 10.50 -13.10 -16.56
CA THR A 3 9.17 -12.53 -16.83
C THR A 3 9.17 -11.04 -16.53
N TYR A 4 8.34 -10.29 -17.26
CA TYR A 4 8.25 -8.83 -17.16
C TYR A 4 6.88 -8.43 -16.63
N LYS A 5 6.82 -7.39 -15.79
CA LYS A 5 5.56 -6.83 -15.28
C LYS A 5 4.82 -6.13 -16.43
N ILE A 6 3.56 -6.48 -16.64
CA ILE A 6 2.76 -6.00 -17.79
C ILE A 6 1.53 -5.20 -17.36
N ASN A 7 0.97 -5.45 -16.17
CA ASN A 7 -0.27 -4.83 -15.75
C ASN A 7 -0.45 -4.85 -14.22
N VAL A 8 -1.19 -3.89 -13.68
CA VAL A 8 -1.61 -3.87 -12.27
C VAL A 8 -3.11 -4.15 -12.19
N VAL A 9 -3.51 -5.18 -11.42
CA VAL A 9 -4.85 -5.81 -11.57
C VAL A 9 -5.84 -5.39 -10.49
N GLY A 10 -5.38 -4.70 -9.45
CA GLY A 10 -6.28 -4.20 -8.41
C GLY A 10 -5.59 -3.81 -7.12
N LEU A 11 -6.29 -2.96 -6.38
CA LEU A 11 -5.91 -2.50 -5.06
C LEU A 11 -6.85 -3.12 -4.02
N TRP A 12 -6.25 -3.84 -3.10
CA TRP A 12 -6.90 -4.38 -1.92
C TRP A 12 -6.46 -3.59 -0.70
N VAL A 13 -7.37 -3.33 0.21
CA VAL A 13 -7.06 -2.72 1.50
C VAL A 13 -7.74 -3.43 2.62
N ALA A 14 -7.22 -3.23 3.81
CA ALA A 14 -7.92 -3.60 5.02
C ALA A 14 -7.71 -2.53 6.10
N GLU A 15 -8.79 -2.16 6.76
CA GLU A 15 -8.76 -1.33 7.95
C GLU A 15 -8.03 -2.08 9.08
N VAL A 16 -7.23 -1.37 9.87
CA VAL A 16 -6.67 -1.93 11.11
C VAL A 16 -7.78 -2.02 12.15
N GLU A 17 -7.96 -3.20 12.72
CA GLU A 17 -8.92 -3.46 13.80
C GLU A 17 -8.27 -3.31 15.17
N LYS A 18 -7.06 -3.84 15.34
CA LYS A 18 -6.24 -3.64 16.54
C LYS A 18 -4.83 -3.24 16.17
N ASP A 19 -4.36 -2.17 16.79
CA ASP A 19 -3.00 -1.63 16.68
C ASP A 19 -2.40 -1.59 18.10
N THR A 20 -1.59 -2.58 18.44
CA THR A 20 -0.85 -2.62 19.71
C THR A 20 0.60 -2.97 19.45
N ASP A 21 1.51 -2.69 20.39
CA ASP A 21 2.94 -2.99 20.21
C ASP A 21 3.22 -4.47 19.88
N THR A 22 2.31 -5.36 20.31
CA THR A 22 2.43 -6.83 20.23
C THR A 22 1.48 -7.49 19.23
N GLU A 23 0.38 -6.86 18.85
CA GLU A 23 -0.66 -7.44 17.99
C GLU A 23 -1.16 -6.41 16.97
N LEU A 24 -1.18 -6.81 15.69
CA LEU A 24 -1.75 -6.05 14.57
C LEU A 24 -2.77 -6.92 13.84
N THR A 25 -4.06 -6.60 13.97
CA THR A 25 -5.15 -7.31 13.27
C THR A 25 -5.88 -6.38 12.32
N PHE A 26 -6.46 -6.97 11.28
CA PHE A 26 -7.15 -6.25 10.22
C PHE A 26 -8.59 -6.73 10.10
N LYS A 27 -9.46 -5.83 9.66
CA LYS A 27 -10.81 -6.17 9.22
C LYS A 27 -10.76 -6.93 7.89
N LYS A 28 -11.94 -7.24 7.36
CA LYS A 28 -12.10 -7.86 6.05
C LYS A 28 -11.38 -7.04 4.97
N VAL A 29 -10.70 -7.74 4.07
CA VAL A 29 -10.06 -7.15 2.91
C VAL A 29 -11.12 -6.69 1.91
N GLU A 30 -11.04 -5.45 1.45
CA GLU A 30 -11.91 -4.86 0.44
C GLU A 30 -11.09 -4.48 -0.80
N LYS A 31 -11.62 -4.81 -1.99
CA LYS A 31 -11.05 -4.33 -3.26
C LYS A 31 -11.65 -2.95 -3.54
N ILE A 32 -10.81 -1.91 -3.57
CA ILE A 32 -11.32 -0.54 -3.63
C ILE A 32 -11.53 -0.05 -5.06
N ALA A 33 -10.53 -0.25 -5.92
CA ALA A 33 -10.51 0.38 -7.22
C ALA A 33 -9.58 -0.35 -8.20
N GLU A 34 -9.81 -0.04 -9.47
CA GLU A 34 -8.86 -0.29 -10.54
C GLU A 34 -7.80 0.82 -10.48
N MET A 35 -6.53 0.42 -10.54
CA MET A 35 -5.41 1.36 -10.52
C MET A 35 -4.92 1.58 -11.93
N GLN A 36 -4.55 2.81 -12.22
CA GLN A 36 -3.86 3.17 -13.44
C GLN A 36 -2.35 3.02 -13.27
N GLU A 37 -1.81 3.46 -12.14
CA GLU A 37 -0.39 3.40 -11.85
C GLU A 37 -0.13 3.18 -10.36
N ILE A 38 0.95 2.44 -10.05
CA ILE A 38 1.47 2.32 -8.69
C ILE A 38 2.99 2.48 -8.67
N GLN A 39 3.46 3.47 -7.91
CA GLN A 39 4.86 3.74 -7.70
C GLN A 39 5.24 3.43 -6.25
N VAL A 40 6.21 2.52 -6.05
CA VAL A 40 6.74 2.18 -4.72
C VAL A 40 8.17 2.70 -4.60
N SER A 41 8.38 3.71 -3.75
CA SER A 41 9.66 4.39 -3.56
C SER A 41 10.23 4.10 -2.17
N PRO A 42 11.38 3.42 -2.04
CA PRO A 42 12.03 3.22 -0.74
C PRO A 42 12.63 4.54 -0.24
N LYS A 43 12.41 4.88 1.02
CA LYS A 43 13.13 5.96 1.70
C LYS A 43 14.27 5.36 2.52
N ILE A 44 15.47 5.90 2.30
CA ILE A 44 16.68 5.51 3.03
C ILE A 44 17.17 6.71 3.84
N ALA A 45 17.61 6.45 5.08
CA ALA A 45 18.42 7.37 5.84
C ALA A 45 19.88 7.00 5.63
N GLU A 46 20.68 7.97 5.19
CA GLU A 46 22.11 7.81 4.99
C GLU A 46 22.87 8.54 6.11
N GLY A 47 23.65 7.79 6.88
CA GLY A 47 24.64 8.33 7.80
C GLY A 47 25.98 8.45 7.09
N HIS A 48 26.61 9.62 7.18
CA HIS A 48 27.94 9.84 6.61
C HIS A 48 28.91 10.25 7.71
N LEU A 49 29.95 9.45 7.93
CA LEU A 49 31.06 9.81 8.80
C LEU A 49 32.13 10.49 7.93
N TYR A 50 32.45 11.75 8.24
CA TYR A 50 33.52 12.49 7.59
C TYR A 50 34.74 12.58 8.53
N GLY A 51 35.93 12.26 8.02
CA GLY A 51 37.21 12.40 8.70
C GLY A 51 38.23 12.98 7.71
N ASP A 52 39.03 13.96 8.15
CA ASP A 52 39.98 14.70 7.31
C ASP A 52 39.38 15.22 5.98
N GLY A 53 38.14 15.71 6.02
CA GLY A 53 37.45 16.24 4.84
C GLY A 53 37.07 15.19 3.79
N ARG A 54 37.19 13.89 4.09
CA ARG A 54 36.81 12.78 3.21
C ARG A 54 35.75 11.90 3.86
N LYS A 55 34.90 11.27 3.04
CA LYS A 55 33.85 10.35 3.47
C LYS A 55 34.51 9.04 3.92
N VAL A 56 34.59 8.81 5.23
CA VAL A 56 35.28 7.65 5.84
C VAL A 56 34.34 6.45 5.94
N HIS A 57 33.06 6.69 6.18
CA HIS A 57 32.06 5.63 6.29
C HIS A 57 30.69 6.11 5.83
N ALA A 58 29.92 5.23 5.20
CA ALA A 58 28.52 5.48 4.86
C ALA A 58 27.66 4.30 5.33
N THR A 59 26.62 4.58 6.10
CA THR A 59 25.63 3.59 6.54
C THR A 59 24.28 3.96 5.97
N ASN A 60 23.65 3.04 5.23
CA ASN A 60 22.33 3.26 4.66
C ASN A 60 21.33 2.37 5.41
N LYS A 61 20.32 2.98 6.02
CA LYS A 61 19.21 2.27 6.69
C LYS A 61 17.91 2.60 5.98
N LYS A 62 17.16 1.57 5.57
CA LYS A 62 15.82 1.76 5.05
C LYS A 62 14.88 2.17 6.20
N THR A 63 14.20 3.29 6.05
CA THR A 63 13.38 3.88 7.11
C THR A 63 11.89 3.70 6.85
N SER A 64 11.45 3.84 5.60
CA SER A 64 10.05 3.70 5.20
C SER A 64 9.93 3.43 3.70
N TYR A 65 8.71 3.13 3.24
CA TYR A 65 8.37 3.23 1.83
C TYR A 65 7.32 4.31 1.61
N GLU A 66 7.37 4.96 0.46
CA GLU A 66 6.32 5.85 -0.01
C GLU A 66 5.70 5.21 -1.26
N ILE A 67 4.41 4.93 -1.21
CA ILE A 67 3.63 4.39 -2.31
C ILE A 67 2.76 5.51 -2.85
N SER A 68 2.89 5.83 -4.13
CA SER A 68 1.94 6.70 -4.83
C SER A 68 1.06 5.81 -5.71
N VAL A 69 -0.25 5.94 -5.53
CA VAL A 69 -1.25 5.22 -6.29
C VAL A 69 -2.11 6.21 -7.03
N ASP A 70 -2.23 6.03 -8.34
CA ASP A 70 -3.14 6.78 -9.19
C ASP A 70 -4.32 5.87 -9.54
N MET A 71 -5.50 6.22 -9.04
CA MET A 71 -6.73 5.42 -9.16
C MET A 71 -7.87 6.23 -9.77
N THR A 72 -8.83 5.51 -10.35
CA THR A 72 -9.96 6.10 -11.07
C THR A 72 -11.03 6.65 -10.15
N THR A 73 -11.25 6.02 -9.00
CA THR A 73 -12.24 6.47 -8.01
C THR A 73 -11.87 5.96 -6.62
N LEU A 74 -11.80 6.86 -5.65
CA LEU A 74 -11.70 6.50 -4.23
C LEU A 74 -13.08 6.54 -3.55
N PRO A 75 -13.57 5.43 -2.96
CA PRO A 75 -14.81 5.43 -2.19
C PRO A 75 -14.71 6.35 -0.98
N GLN A 76 -15.72 7.20 -0.82
CA GLN A 76 -15.80 8.17 0.28
C GLN A 76 -15.60 7.52 1.66
N LYS A 77 -16.13 6.32 1.88
CA LYS A 77 -15.94 5.60 3.17
C LYS A 77 -14.48 5.33 3.49
N PHE A 78 -13.71 4.88 2.50
CA PHE A 78 -12.30 4.59 2.69
C PHE A 78 -11.49 5.88 2.82
N LYS A 79 -11.82 6.89 2.01
CA LYS A 79 -11.26 8.25 2.13
C LYS A 79 -11.41 8.81 3.55
N SER A 80 -12.63 8.80 4.08
CA SER A 80 -12.87 9.29 5.45
C SER A 80 -12.12 8.46 6.49
N TYR A 81 -12.02 7.14 6.31
CA TYR A 81 -11.26 6.28 7.22
C TYR A 81 -9.76 6.64 7.24
N ILE A 82 -9.14 6.79 6.07
CA ILE A 82 -7.69 7.07 5.98
C ILE A 82 -7.35 8.49 6.43
N GLU A 83 -8.25 9.46 6.22
CA GLU A 83 -8.10 10.83 6.71
C GLU A 83 -8.47 10.97 8.19
N GLY A 84 -9.17 9.97 8.75
CA GLY A 84 -9.62 9.98 10.14
C GLY A 84 -10.83 10.89 10.38
N THR A 85 -11.49 11.36 9.31
CA THR A 85 -12.67 12.21 9.36
C THR A 85 -13.91 11.40 9.77
N VAL A 86 -14.91 12.10 10.30
CA VAL A 86 -16.18 11.48 10.71
C VAL A 86 -17.23 11.78 9.65
N ILE A 87 -17.82 10.73 9.09
CA ILE A 87 -19.04 10.84 8.28
C ILE A 87 -20.23 10.85 9.23
N ASN A 88 -20.93 11.98 9.33
CA ASN A 88 -22.20 12.06 10.04
C ASN A 88 -23.32 12.34 9.03
N THR A 89 -24.28 11.41 8.92
CA THR A 89 -25.43 11.53 7.99
C THR A 89 -25.03 11.78 6.52
N GLY A 90 -23.89 11.21 6.07
CA GLY A 90 -23.39 11.34 4.71
C GLY A 90 -22.56 12.61 4.43
N VAL A 91 -22.42 13.50 5.42
CA VAL A 91 -21.54 14.67 5.33
C VAL A 91 -20.23 14.36 6.03
N GLU A 92 -19.13 14.44 5.29
CA GLU A 92 -17.78 14.36 5.83
C GLU A 92 -17.41 15.70 6.46
N SER A 93 -16.97 15.70 7.71
CA SER A 93 -16.44 16.89 8.38
C SER A 93 -15.03 16.60 8.85
N GLY A 94 -14.06 17.28 8.24
CA GLY A 94 -12.66 17.25 8.63
C GLY A 94 -12.33 18.37 9.61
N THR A 95 -11.59 18.05 10.67
CA THR A 95 -11.00 19.00 11.61
C THR A 95 -9.48 18.86 11.61
N SER A 96 -8.75 19.91 11.97
CA SER A 96 -7.28 19.84 12.11
C SER A 96 -6.80 18.88 13.21
N LYS A 97 -7.72 18.26 13.97
CA LYS A 97 -7.42 17.25 14.99
C LYS A 97 -7.53 15.83 14.46
N ASP A 98 -8.04 15.64 13.25
CA ASP A 98 -8.20 14.32 12.68
C ASP A 98 -6.82 13.71 12.40
N GLN A 99 -6.66 12.48 12.86
CA GLN A 99 -5.41 11.75 12.72
C GLN A 99 -5.59 10.65 11.68
N PRO A 100 -4.69 10.56 10.68
CA PRO A 100 -4.77 9.53 9.67
C PRO A 100 -4.66 8.16 10.31
N ARG A 101 -5.63 7.29 10.03
CA ARG A 101 -5.65 5.93 10.57
C ARG A 101 -4.71 5.04 9.78
N ALA A 102 -4.13 4.07 10.49
CA ALA A 102 -3.32 3.05 9.83
C ALA A 102 -4.22 2.05 9.08
N PHE A 103 -3.75 1.56 7.95
CA PHE A 103 -4.41 0.53 7.14
C PHE A 103 -3.38 -0.38 6.48
N ALA A 104 -3.81 -1.53 5.98
CA ALA A 104 -3.02 -2.37 5.08
C ALA A 104 -3.41 -2.09 3.63
N VAL A 105 -2.42 -2.13 2.73
CA VAL A 105 -2.64 -2.03 1.29
C VAL A 105 -1.92 -3.14 0.55
N GLY A 106 -2.57 -3.75 -0.41
CA GLY A 106 -2.05 -4.83 -1.21
C GLY A 106 -2.43 -4.68 -2.67
N PHE A 107 -1.58 -5.16 -3.56
CA PHE A 107 -1.83 -5.10 -4.99
C PHE A 107 -1.24 -6.30 -5.73
N LYS A 108 -1.85 -6.61 -6.86
CA LYS A 108 -1.43 -7.67 -7.78
C LYS A 108 -0.86 -7.06 -9.05
N VAL A 109 0.30 -7.55 -9.46
CA VAL A 109 0.95 -7.21 -10.72
C VAL A 109 0.99 -8.46 -11.58
N GLU A 110 0.38 -8.40 -12.75
CA GLU A 110 0.52 -9.42 -13.79
C GLU A 110 1.86 -9.29 -14.49
N LYS A 111 2.40 -10.44 -14.87
CA LYS A 111 3.62 -10.58 -15.64
C LYS A 111 3.36 -11.38 -16.91
N THR A 112 4.32 -11.30 -17.84
CA THR A 112 4.36 -12.18 -19.00
C THR A 112 4.32 -13.66 -18.60
N GLU A 113 3.87 -14.53 -19.51
CA GLU A 113 3.72 -15.97 -19.26
C GLU A 113 2.64 -16.34 -18.21
N ASN A 114 1.60 -15.50 -18.06
CA ASN A 114 0.49 -15.69 -17.10
C ASN A 114 0.92 -15.79 -15.63
N LYS A 115 2.10 -15.26 -15.30
CA LYS A 115 2.58 -15.19 -13.92
C LYS A 115 2.10 -13.92 -13.24
N SER A 116 2.09 -13.93 -11.92
CA SER A 116 1.67 -12.80 -11.10
C SER A 116 2.64 -12.58 -9.94
N GLN A 117 2.69 -11.33 -9.49
CA GLN A 117 3.36 -10.93 -8.27
C GLN A 117 2.35 -10.23 -7.37
N CYS A 118 2.19 -10.73 -6.15
CA CYS A 118 1.27 -10.15 -5.17
C CYS A 118 2.08 -9.55 -4.03
N ILE A 119 1.70 -8.36 -3.59
CA ILE A 119 2.38 -7.66 -2.49
C ILE A 119 1.34 -7.14 -1.49
N TRP A 120 1.63 -7.27 -0.20
CA TRP A 120 0.93 -6.65 0.92
C TRP A 120 1.87 -5.75 1.71
N PHE A 121 1.38 -4.59 2.12
CA PHE A 121 2.01 -3.68 3.07
C PHE A 121 1.09 -3.59 4.29
N PRO A 122 1.44 -4.22 5.42
CA PRO A 122 0.53 -4.39 6.55
C PRO A 122 0.33 -3.10 7.35
N TYR A 123 1.27 -2.15 7.30
CA TYR A 123 1.18 -0.94 8.13
C TYR A 123 1.49 0.32 7.34
N CYS A 124 0.42 0.99 6.94
CA CYS A 124 0.44 2.13 6.04
C CYS A 124 -0.36 3.30 6.62
N LYS A 125 0.11 4.52 6.38
CA LYS A 125 -0.60 5.76 6.71
C LYS A 125 -0.71 6.62 5.47
N ALA A 126 -1.91 7.11 5.15
CA ALA A 126 -2.10 8.00 4.04
C ALA A 126 -1.65 9.41 4.41
N LYS A 127 -1.09 10.12 3.42
CA LYS A 127 -1.05 11.59 3.43
C LYS A 127 -2.44 12.12 3.01
N PRO A 128 -2.76 13.39 3.35
CA PRO A 128 -3.97 14.04 2.85
C PRO A 128 -4.10 13.86 1.34
N ILE A 129 -5.29 13.52 0.87
CA ILE A 129 -5.50 13.20 -0.55
C ILE A 129 -5.46 14.49 -1.36
N GLU A 130 -4.73 14.46 -2.47
CA GLU A 130 -4.77 15.53 -3.46
C GLU A 130 -5.78 15.15 -4.54
N GLU A 131 -7.00 15.69 -4.44
CA GLU A 131 -8.01 15.55 -5.49
C GLU A 131 -7.79 16.62 -6.57
N THR A 132 -7.69 16.18 -7.82
CA THR A 132 -7.68 17.09 -8.98
C THR A 132 -8.88 16.79 -9.86
N THR A 133 -9.93 17.60 -9.72
CA THR A 133 -11.12 17.52 -10.57
C THR A 133 -10.93 18.44 -11.78
N LYS A 134 -10.91 17.88 -13.00
CA LYS A 134 -10.85 18.67 -14.25
C LYS A 134 -12.22 18.74 -14.94
N GLN A 135 -12.50 19.88 -15.58
CA GLN A 135 -13.68 20.06 -16.43
C GLN A 135 -13.55 19.17 -17.68
N SER A 136 -14.65 18.55 -18.11
CA SER A 136 -14.69 17.79 -19.36
C SER A 136 -14.55 18.74 -20.55
N GLU A 137 -13.46 18.61 -21.30
CA GLU A 137 -13.29 19.20 -22.64
C GLU A 137 -13.69 18.18 -23.72
N GLU A 138 -13.64 18.54 -25.02
CA GLU A 138 -13.96 17.65 -26.17
C GLU A 138 -13.22 16.29 -26.16
N ASN A 139 -12.13 16.18 -25.38
CA ASN A 139 -11.53 14.92 -24.97
C ASN A 139 -11.95 14.57 -23.53
N LEU A 140 -12.57 13.41 -23.31
CA LEU A 140 -12.86 12.85 -21.98
C LEU A 140 -11.54 12.61 -21.21
N ASN A 141 -11.05 13.63 -20.51
CA ASN A 141 -9.99 13.47 -19.51
C ASN A 141 -10.65 13.01 -18.21
N TYR A 142 -10.48 11.74 -17.87
CA TYR A 142 -10.90 11.20 -16.58
C TYR A 142 -10.06 11.85 -15.46
N SER A 143 -10.74 12.37 -14.43
CA SER A 143 -10.06 12.83 -13.22
C SER A 143 -9.50 11.60 -12.50
N THR A 144 -8.26 11.71 -12.01
CA THR A 144 -7.59 10.63 -11.27
C THR A 144 -7.34 11.13 -9.85
N ASP A 145 -7.61 10.26 -8.88
CA ASP A 145 -7.31 10.51 -7.48
C ASP A 145 -5.91 9.99 -7.20
N LYS A 146 -5.03 10.88 -6.74
CA LYS A 146 -3.67 10.50 -6.34
C LYS A 146 -3.60 10.31 -4.84
N LEU A 147 -3.30 9.09 -4.41
CA LEU A 147 -3.11 8.74 -3.02
C LEU A 147 -1.64 8.45 -2.73
N THR A 148 -1.05 9.25 -1.82
CA THR A 148 0.30 9.00 -1.32
C THR A 148 0.25 8.33 0.05
N ILE A 149 0.86 7.15 0.15
CA ILE A 149 0.82 6.27 1.31
C ILE A 149 2.24 6.10 1.84
N THR A 150 2.44 6.34 3.13
CA THR A 150 3.70 6.05 3.81
C THR A 150 3.59 4.72 4.53
N VAL A 151 4.45 3.76 4.16
CA VAL A 151 4.59 2.46 4.82
C VAL A 151 5.62 2.57 5.94
N LEU A 152 5.25 2.08 7.11
CA LEU A 152 6.11 2.03 8.28
C LEU A 152 6.24 0.59 8.77
N GLU A 153 7.32 0.29 9.48
CA GLU A 153 7.47 -1.01 10.14
C GLU A 153 6.66 -1.01 11.44
N HIS A 154 5.72 -1.95 11.58
CA HIS A 154 4.99 -2.14 12.82
C HIS A 154 5.78 -3.05 13.77
N LYS A 155 5.83 -2.73 15.07
CA LYS A 155 6.68 -3.43 16.05
C LYS A 155 6.32 -4.91 16.23
N ALA A 156 5.04 -5.26 16.07
CA ALA A 156 4.59 -6.66 16.13
C ALA A 156 5.01 -7.48 14.90
N VAL A 157 4.94 -6.88 13.70
CA VAL A 157 5.10 -7.60 12.42
C VAL A 157 6.56 -7.57 11.93
N LYS A 158 7.31 -6.52 12.29
CA LYS A 158 8.74 -6.30 11.99
C LYS A 158 9.10 -6.49 10.52
N ARG A 159 8.19 -6.14 9.62
CA ARG A 159 8.37 -6.16 8.17
C ARG A 159 7.58 -5.03 7.53
N PHE A 160 8.11 -4.52 6.42
CA PHE A 160 7.45 -3.49 5.61
C PHE A 160 6.44 -4.06 4.63
N TYR A 161 6.72 -5.23 4.09
CA TYR A 161 5.87 -5.88 3.10
C TYR A 161 5.99 -7.39 3.15
N THR A 162 4.96 -8.06 2.68
CA THR A 162 4.92 -9.49 2.36
C THR A 162 4.68 -9.60 0.87
N LYS A 163 5.48 -10.38 0.14
CA LYS A 163 5.29 -10.55 -1.31
C LYS A 163 5.47 -11.99 -1.72
N ILE A 164 4.70 -12.39 -2.72
CA ILE A 164 4.87 -13.65 -3.44
C ILE A 164 5.04 -13.36 -4.92
N ASP A 165 5.78 -14.22 -5.59
CA ASP A 165 6.10 -14.11 -7.00
C ASP A 165 6.05 -15.49 -7.62
N GLU A 166 5.19 -15.69 -8.63
CA GLU A 166 5.05 -16.98 -9.32
C GLU A 166 6.30 -17.39 -10.13
N ASP A 167 7.33 -16.53 -10.23
CA ASP A 167 8.65 -16.97 -10.68
C ASP A 167 9.35 -17.87 -9.66
N ASN A 168 8.94 -17.84 -8.40
CA ASN A 168 9.48 -18.73 -7.36
C ASN A 168 8.76 -20.08 -7.39
N SER A 169 9.53 -21.17 -7.50
CA SER A 169 9.03 -22.55 -7.51
C SER A 169 8.27 -22.95 -6.25
N ASP A 170 8.49 -22.25 -5.13
CA ASP A 170 7.78 -22.50 -3.87
C ASP A 170 6.38 -21.87 -3.82
N VAL A 171 6.02 -21.01 -4.79
CA VAL A 171 4.73 -20.33 -4.83
C VAL A 171 3.73 -21.14 -5.66
N THR A 172 2.67 -21.60 -5.02
CA THR A 172 1.56 -22.31 -5.69
C THR A 172 0.47 -21.33 -6.13
N SER A 173 -0.30 -21.70 -7.16
CA SER A 173 -1.44 -20.89 -7.61
C SER A 173 -2.50 -20.69 -6.52
N GLU A 174 -2.67 -21.67 -5.62
CA GLU A 174 -3.52 -21.51 -4.43
C GLU A 174 -3.03 -20.38 -3.50
N MET A 175 -1.72 -20.21 -3.34
CA MET A 175 -1.18 -19.11 -2.51
C MET A 175 -1.53 -17.75 -3.13
N VAL A 176 -1.52 -17.66 -4.46
CA VAL A 176 -1.87 -16.43 -5.21
C VAL A 176 -3.36 -16.10 -5.06
N GLU A 177 -4.23 -17.10 -5.18
CA GLU A 177 -5.68 -16.92 -4.99
C GLU A 177 -6.03 -16.52 -3.56
N ASN A 178 -5.38 -17.15 -2.57
CA ASN A 178 -5.65 -16.88 -1.15
C ASN A 178 -4.96 -15.61 -0.64
N PHE A 179 -3.98 -15.06 -1.37
CA PHE A 179 -3.14 -13.95 -0.91
C PHE A 179 -3.93 -12.71 -0.50
N PHE A 180 -5.02 -12.39 -1.20
CA PHE A 180 -5.86 -11.22 -0.92
C PHE A 180 -7.11 -11.54 -0.09
N THR A 181 -7.29 -12.78 0.36
CA THR A 181 -8.42 -13.14 1.26
C THR A 181 -8.21 -12.60 2.67
N LYS A 182 -6.96 -12.47 3.09
CA LYS A 182 -6.53 -11.93 4.38
C LYS A 182 -5.24 -11.13 4.19
N VAL A 183 -5.01 -10.13 5.05
CA VAL A 183 -3.72 -9.42 5.07
C VAL A 183 -2.63 -10.38 5.52
N GLN A 184 -1.61 -10.55 4.68
CA GLN A 184 -0.52 -11.48 4.94
C GLN A 184 0.58 -10.81 5.79
N THR A 185 0.63 -11.14 7.07
CA THR A 185 1.62 -10.64 8.04
C THR A 185 2.70 -11.67 8.40
N THR A 186 2.54 -12.90 7.95
CA THR A 186 3.39 -14.06 8.26
C THR A 186 4.11 -14.56 7.00
N ASP A 187 5.04 -15.49 7.20
CA ASP A 187 5.80 -16.13 6.11
C ASP A 187 5.02 -17.29 5.45
N THR A 188 3.90 -17.69 6.06
CA THR A 188 2.98 -18.69 5.54
C THR A 188 1.67 -18.01 5.15
N ILE A 189 1.22 -18.22 3.91
CA ILE A 189 -0.03 -17.62 3.42
C ILE A 189 -1.21 -18.17 4.22
N GLU A 190 -1.86 -17.30 4.98
CA GLU A 190 -3.06 -17.64 5.73
C GLU A 190 -4.28 -17.50 4.81
N LYS A 191 -5.09 -18.56 4.74
CA LYS A 191 -6.41 -18.51 4.10
C LYS A 191 -7.36 -17.73 5.01
N GLY A 192 -8.07 -16.76 4.45
CA GLY A 192 -9.24 -16.17 5.12
C GLY A 192 -10.29 -17.25 5.35
N VAL A 193 -10.84 -17.32 6.56
CA VAL A 193 -11.98 -18.19 6.89
C VAL A 193 -13.27 -17.61 6.31
#